data_AF-A0AAU7WJM4-F1
#
_entry.id   AF-A0AAU7WJM4-F1
#
_cell.length_a   1.000
_cell.length_b   1.000
_cell.length_c   1.000
_cell.angle_alpha   90.00
_cell.angle_beta   90.00
_cell.angle_gamma   90.00
#
_symmetry.space_group_name_H-M   'P 1'
#
loop_
_entity.id
_entity.type
_entity.pdbx_description
1 polymer ?
#
loop_
_entity_poly.entity_id
_entity_poly.type
_entity_poly.pdbx_seq_one_letter_code
_entity_poly.pdbx_strand_id
1 'polypeptide(L)'
;METKAPGITVTGSIHDGYDEILTPEALQFLEQLERHFGERRRELLAYRKKRDEEIKSGKLPHFLEETASIRESDWTIAPLPEDLQDRRVEITGPVDRKMVINALNSGAKIFMACFEDATSPTWENIIEGQIHLRDAVNRTITFTGPNGKEYKLGDHPAVLIVRPRGWHLEEKHILVDGKPISGSLTDFGLYFFHNARRLLENGTGPYFYLPKMESHLEARLWNDVFIFAQKYIGIPKGTIKATVLIETIMAAFEMDEILYELKEHSAGLNCGRWDYIFSYIKKLRTNPQFITPDRSLVTMTVPFMRAYSLLTIKTCHRRNAPAIGGMAAQIPVKDDPAKNEEAFQKVRADKEREARDGHDGTWVAHPGLVPVALEAFNKEMPEPNQIHSGKQMDFTATADDLLAVPQGEITEKGIRENIYAGIQYIESWLRGRGAVPISNLMEDAATAEISRTQLWHWIRHPKGVLQDGRKVTIELYEQIKAEELERIRREIGEEYYRAGRFEEAVALFDRLVKEDEFIEFLTLPAYELLG
;
A
#
# COMPACT_ATOMS: atom_id res chain seq x y z
N MET A 1 -9.40 4.78 32.06
CA MET A 1 -10.85 5.07 32.23
C MET A 1 -11.54 4.69 30.94
N GLU A 2 -12.55 3.83 30.95
CA GLU A 2 -13.38 3.59 29.75
C GLU A 2 -14.09 4.90 29.37
N THR A 3 -13.75 5.47 28.21
CA THR A 3 -14.53 6.56 27.62
C THR A 3 -15.81 5.97 27.03
N LYS A 4 -16.95 6.24 27.67
CA LYS A 4 -18.27 5.77 27.22
C LYS A 4 -19.03 6.91 26.54
N ALA A 5 -19.09 6.87 25.21
CA ALA A 5 -20.18 7.50 24.46
C ALA A 5 -21.23 6.41 24.15
N PRO A 6 -22.54 6.73 24.12
CA PRO A 6 -23.58 5.71 23.99
C PRO A 6 -23.50 4.99 22.63
N GLY A 7 -22.85 3.82 22.58
CA GLY A 7 -22.75 2.97 21.39
C GLY A 7 -21.32 2.67 20.93
N ILE A 8 -20.32 3.42 21.38
CA ILE A 8 -18.90 3.22 21.07
C ILE A 8 -18.07 3.05 22.34
N THR A 9 -17.18 2.05 22.34
CA THR A 9 -16.30 1.71 23.46
C THR A 9 -14.86 1.60 22.98
N VAL A 10 -13.95 2.29 23.65
CA VAL A 10 -12.50 2.14 23.45
C VAL A 10 -11.96 1.13 24.47
N THR A 11 -11.35 0.06 24.00
CA THR A 11 -10.73 -0.99 24.84
C THR A 11 -9.20 -0.91 24.87
N GLY A 12 -8.59 -0.14 23.96
CA GLY A 12 -7.16 0.13 23.96
C GLY A 12 -6.71 0.96 25.17
N SER A 13 -5.44 0.81 25.55
CA SER A 13 -4.83 1.58 26.64
C SER A 13 -4.81 3.08 26.33
N ILE A 14 -5.20 3.91 27.29
CA ILE A 14 -5.12 5.37 27.13
C ILE A 14 -3.79 5.85 27.70
N HIS A 15 -2.96 6.42 26.82
CA HIS A 15 -1.70 7.06 27.15
C HIS A 15 -1.82 8.59 27.04
N ASP A 16 -0.81 9.31 27.50
CA ASP A 16 -0.81 10.78 27.48
C ASP A 16 -1.01 11.31 26.05
N GLY A 17 -1.94 12.25 25.89
CA GLY A 17 -2.30 12.87 24.60
C GLY A 17 -3.32 12.08 23.77
N TYR A 18 -3.66 10.83 24.13
CA TYR A 18 -4.63 10.04 23.37
C TYR A 18 -6.05 10.61 23.50
N ASP A 19 -6.35 11.24 24.62
CA ASP A 19 -7.61 11.95 24.87
C ASP A 19 -7.83 13.13 23.92
N GLU A 20 -6.75 13.70 23.37
CA GLU A 20 -6.84 14.76 22.36
C GLU A 20 -7.19 14.23 20.96
N ILE A 21 -6.98 12.93 20.71
CA ILE A 21 -7.39 12.27 19.45
C ILE A 21 -8.74 11.59 19.60
N LEU A 22 -8.97 10.91 20.72
CA LEU A 22 -10.16 10.15 21.04
C LEU A 22 -11.17 11.01 21.80
N THR A 23 -11.39 12.24 21.33
CA THR A 23 -12.37 13.15 21.93
C THR A 23 -13.79 12.59 21.76
N PRO A 24 -14.75 12.97 22.63
CA PRO A 24 -16.14 12.53 22.49
C PRO A 24 -16.72 12.79 21.09
N GLU A 25 -16.40 13.92 20.47
CA GLU A 25 -16.87 14.31 19.15
C GLU A 25 -16.22 13.47 18.03
N ALA A 26 -14.92 13.19 18.15
CA ALA A 26 -14.22 12.32 17.21
C ALA A 26 -14.76 10.89 17.27
N LEU A 27 -14.99 10.36 18.48
CA LEU A 27 -15.59 9.05 18.69
C LEU A 27 -17.03 8.98 18.17
N GLN A 28 -17.83 10.04 18.37
CA GLN A 28 -19.17 10.12 17.79
C GLN A 28 -19.11 10.13 16.25
N PHE A 29 -18.15 10.84 15.65
CA PHE A 29 -17.98 10.82 14.21
C PHE A 29 -17.61 9.41 13.68
N LEU A 30 -16.69 8.70 14.34
CA LEU A 30 -16.35 7.31 14.00
C LEU A 30 -17.54 6.36 14.14
N GLU A 31 -18.33 6.49 15.22
CA GLU A 31 -19.55 5.71 15.43
C GLU A 31 -20.54 5.91 14.27
N GLN A 32 -20.73 7.16 13.83
CA GLN A 32 -21.60 7.47 12.70
C GLN A 32 -21.07 6.88 11.39
N LEU A 33 -19.75 6.93 11.14
CA LEU A 33 -19.16 6.29 9.97
C LEU A 33 -19.42 4.78 9.95
N GLU A 34 -19.15 4.08 11.05
CA GLU A 34 -19.37 2.62 11.12
C GLU A 34 -20.85 2.25 10.98
N ARG A 35 -21.76 3.00 11.63
CA ARG A 35 -23.20 2.73 11.51
C ARG A 35 -23.75 2.96 10.11
N HIS A 36 -23.24 3.93 9.37
CA HIS A 36 -23.69 4.19 7.99
C HIS A 36 -23.05 3.26 6.96
N PHE A 37 -21.78 2.88 7.13
CA PHE A 37 -20.97 2.27 6.07
C PHE A 37 -20.41 0.88 6.41
N GLY A 38 -20.39 0.50 7.69
CA GLY A 38 -19.79 -0.76 8.14
C GLY A 38 -20.48 -2.00 7.57
N GLU A 39 -21.81 -1.96 7.44
CA GLU A 39 -22.55 -3.07 6.81
C GLU A 39 -22.22 -3.19 5.33
N ARG A 40 -22.25 -2.07 4.60
CA ARG A 40 -21.88 -2.04 3.17
C ARG A 40 -20.45 -2.52 2.93
N ARG A 41 -19.50 -2.16 3.81
CA ARG A 41 -18.13 -2.70 3.79
C ARG A 41 -18.14 -4.23 3.87
N ARG A 42 -18.85 -4.81 4.84
CA ARG A 42 -18.92 -6.26 5.04
C ARG A 42 -19.59 -6.97 3.86
N GLU A 43 -20.61 -6.38 3.24
CA GLU A 43 -21.21 -6.89 2.00
C GLU A 43 -20.19 -6.96 0.85
N LEU A 44 -19.37 -5.93 0.68
CA LEU A 44 -18.33 -5.89 -0.35
C LEU A 44 -17.22 -6.92 -0.09
N LEU A 45 -16.82 -7.13 1.16
CA LEU A 45 -15.89 -8.21 1.52
C LEU A 45 -16.48 -9.60 1.22
N ALA A 46 -17.79 -9.80 1.45
CA ALA A 46 -18.47 -11.03 1.03
C ALA A 46 -18.55 -11.15 -0.50
N TYR A 47 -18.73 -10.03 -1.22
CA TYR A 47 -18.70 -10.00 -2.67
C TYR A 47 -17.33 -10.40 -3.24
N ARG A 48 -16.22 -9.99 -2.61
CA ARG A 48 -14.87 -10.46 -2.98
C ARG A 48 -14.74 -11.98 -2.93
N LYS A 49 -15.33 -12.63 -1.91
CA LYS A 49 -15.34 -14.10 -1.78
C LYS A 49 -16.12 -14.76 -2.90
N LYS A 50 -17.30 -14.23 -3.22
CA LYS A 50 -18.09 -14.70 -4.37
C LYS A 50 -17.32 -14.58 -5.69
N ARG A 51 -16.62 -13.46 -5.92
CA ARG A 51 -15.77 -13.28 -7.10
C ARG A 51 -14.60 -14.27 -7.12
N ASP A 52 -13.98 -14.55 -5.98
CA ASP A 52 -12.93 -15.57 -5.87
C ASP A 52 -13.45 -16.97 -6.21
N GLU A 53 -14.65 -17.34 -5.77
CA GLU A 53 -15.32 -18.60 -6.15
C GLU A 53 -15.60 -18.69 -7.65
N GLU A 54 -16.09 -17.61 -8.26
CA GLU A 54 -16.30 -17.56 -9.71
C GLU A 54 -15.00 -17.79 -10.49
N ILE A 55 -13.91 -17.14 -10.08
CA ILE A 55 -12.59 -17.30 -10.72
C ILE A 55 -12.08 -18.73 -10.55
N LYS A 56 -12.21 -19.32 -9.34
CA LYS A 56 -11.88 -20.73 -9.09
C LYS A 56 -12.67 -21.70 -9.97
N SER A 57 -13.91 -21.35 -10.33
CA SER A 57 -14.73 -22.13 -11.26
C SER A 57 -14.39 -21.92 -12.75
N GLY A 58 -13.39 -21.10 -13.06
CA GLY A 58 -12.87 -20.87 -14.41
C GLY A 58 -13.32 -19.56 -15.07
N LYS A 59 -14.13 -18.74 -14.39
CA LYS A 59 -14.53 -17.42 -14.90
C LYS A 59 -13.44 -16.39 -14.63
N LEU A 60 -12.50 -16.26 -15.57
CA LEU A 60 -11.39 -15.32 -15.46
C LEU A 60 -11.87 -13.85 -15.41
N PRO A 61 -11.09 -12.95 -14.79
CA PRO A 61 -11.36 -11.52 -14.81
C PRO A 61 -11.43 -10.97 -16.23
N HIS A 62 -12.35 -10.03 -16.47
CA HIS A 62 -12.55 -9.37 -17.76
C HIS A 62 -13.15 -7.98 -17.53
N PHE A 63 -13.01 -7.08 -18.52
CA PHE A 63 -13.72 -5.80 -18.53
C PHE A 63 -15.24 -6.03 -18.50
N LEU A 64 -15.96 -5.22 -17.73
CA LEU A 64 -17.40 -5.37 -17.48
C LEU A 64 -18.22 -4.86 -18.67
N GLU A 65 -19.17 -5.66 -19.16
CA GLU A 65 -20.02 -5.26 -20.28
C GLU A 65 -21.07 -4.24 -19.84
N GLU A 66 -21.63 -4.40 -18.63
CA GLU A 66 -22.68 -3.52 -18.10
C GLU A 66 -22.25 -2.05 -17.94
N THR A 67 -20.95 -1.77 -17.87
CA THR A 67 -20.38 -0.41 -17.70
C THR A 67 -19.68 0.11 -18.95
N ALA A 68 -19.82 -0.54 -20.11
CA ALA A 68 -19.20 -0.11 -21.37
C ALA A 68 -19.50 1.36 -21.70
N SER A 69 -20.72 1.82 -21.44
CA SER A 69 -21.13 3.22 -21.66
C SER A 69 -20.33 4.25 -20.85
N ILE A 70 -19.82 3.88 -19.67
CA ILE A 70 -18.93 4.75 -18.87
C ILE A 70 -17.58 4.88 -19.58
N ARG A 71 -17.04 3.78 -20.09
CA ARG A 71 -15.74 3.76 -20.78
C ARG A 71 -15.77 4.52 -22.10
N GLU A 72 -16.86 4.39 -22.83
CA GLU A 72 -17.02 5.00 -24.15
C GLU A 72 -17.39 6.49 -24.08
N SER A 73 -18.02 6.95 -23.00
CA SER A 73 -18.43 8.34 -22.86
C SER A 73 -17.28 9.30 -22.52
N ASP A 74 -17.45 10.56 -22.92
CA ASP A 74 -16.53 11.66 -22.63
C ASP A 74 -16.87 12.31 -21.28
N TRP A 75 -16.05 12.01 -20.28
CA TRP A 75 -16.09 12.62 -18.96
C TRP A 75 -14.69 12.65 -18.35
N THR A 76 -14.49 13.53 -17.38
CA THR A 76 -13.24 13.71 -16.65
C THR A 76 -13.49 13.82 -15.16
N ILE A 77 -12.45 13.63 -14.36
CA ILE A 77 -12.50 13.91 -12.92
C ILE A 77 -12.71 15.41 -12.68
N ALA A 78 -13.17 15.78 -11.49
CA ALA A 78 -13.17 17.16 -11.03
C ALA A 78 -11.73 17.69 -10.94
N PRO A 79 -11.49 19.00 -11.16
CA PRO A 79 -10.16 19.59 -11.16
C PRO A 79 -9.33 19.23 -9.92
N LEU A 80 -8.03 19.06 -10.12
CA LEU A 80 -7.05 18.87 -9.06
C LEU A 80 -6.79 20.20 -8.34
N PRO A 81 -6.62 20.20 -7.01
CA PRO A 81 -6.09 21.35 -6.30
C PRO A 81 -4.66 21.66 -6.75
N GLU A 82 -4.23 22.92 -6.59
CA GLU A 82 -2.94 23.42 -7.10
C GLU A 82 -1.74 22.60 -6.60
N ASP A 83 -1.76 22.24 -5.31
CA ASP A 83 -0.69 21.50 -4.64
C ASP A 83 -0.63 19.99 -4.99
N LEU A 84 -1.58 19.50 -5.81
CA LEU A 84 -1.57 18.15 -6.38
C LEU A 84 -1.31 18.13 -7.90
N GLN A 85 -1.02 19.28 -8.54
CA GLN A 85 -0.73 19.32 -9.97
C GLN A 85 0.70 18.87 -10.32
N ASP A 86 1.66 19.01 -9.40
CA ASP A 86 3.04 18.53 -9.56
C ASP A 86 3.36 17.49 -8.50
N ARG A 87 3.33 16.22 -8.90
CA ARG A 87 3.52 15.05 -8.03
C ARG A 87 4.71 14.19 -8.48
N ARG A 88 5.67 14.81 -9.16
CA ARG A 88 6.74 14.09 -9.88
C ARG A 88 7.51 13.08 -9.03
N VAL A 89 7.68 13.35 -7.72
CA VAL A 89 8.25 12.39 -6.76
C VAL A 89 7.47 12.46 -5.46
N GLU A 90 7.02 11.29 -4.99
CA GLU A 90 6.39 11.09 -3.69
C GLU A 90 7.26 10.15 -2.85
N ILE A 91 7.45 10.50 -1.59
CA ILE A 91 8.07 9.62 -0.61
C ILE A 91 7.00 8.92 0.22
N THR A 92 7.18 7.63 0.50
CA THR A 92 6.27 6.87 1.36
C THR A 92 6.96 6.49 2.66
N GLY A 93 6.22 6.46 3.78
CA GLY A 93 6.80 6.02 5.05
C GLY A 93 5.79 5.80 6.16
N PRO A 94 6.23 5.22 7.28
CA PRO A 94 5.38 5.00 8.45
C PRO A 94 5.02 6.33 9.13
N VAL A 95 4.08 6.25 10.06
CA VAL A 95 3.61 7.37 10.87
C VAL A 95 4.45 7.60 12.15
N ASP A 96 5.65 7.03 12.24
CA ASP A 96 6.61 7.33 13.31
C ASP A 96 7.01 8.82 13.29
N ARG A 97 7.10 9.44 14.47
CA ARG A 97 7.30 10.90 14.62
C ARG A 97 8.53 11.40 13.89
N LYS A 98 9.66 10.69 14.01
CA LYS A 98 10.92 11.08 13.36
C LYS A 98 10.84 10.86 11.85
N MET A 99 10.24 9.75 11.42
CA MET A 99 10.07 9.44 10.00
C MET A 99 9.16 10.46 9.30
N VAL A 100 8.06 10.87 9.93
CA VAL A 100 7.17 11.94 9.42
C VAL A 100 7.95 13.23 9.16
N ILE A 101 8.77 13.69 10.12
CA ILE A 101 9.58 14.91 9.95
C ILE A 101 10.58 14.75 8.79
N ASN A 102 11.29 13.62 8.73
CA ASN A 102 12.29 13.39 7.69
C ASN A 102 11.66 13.29 6.28
N ALA A 103 10.50 12.66 6.17
CA ALA A 103 9.79 12.50 4.90
C ALA A 103 9.26 13.85 4.39
N LEU A 104 8.64 14.65 5.27
CA LEU A 104 8.19 16.01 4.95
C LEU A 104 9.36 16.91 4.52
N ASN A 105 10.55 16.73 5.09
CA ASN A 105 11.74 17.50 4.75
C ASN A 105 12.60 16.89 3.64
N SER A 106 12.14 15.82 2.97
CA SER A 106 12.96 15.04 2.03
C SER A 106 13.25 15.75 0.70
N GLY A 107 12.50 16.81 0.38
CA GLY A 107 12.50 17.45 -0.93
C GLY A 107 11.55 16.80 -1.96
N ALA A 108 10.83 15.73 -1.58
CA ALA A 108 9.75 15.20 -2.39
C ALA A 108 8.59 16.20 -2.48
N LYS A 109 7.77 16.10 -3.53
CA LYS A 109 6.56 16.93 -3.67
C LYS A 109 5.49 16.51 -2.68
N ILE A 110 5.34 15.19 -2.52
CA ILE A 110 4.34 14.56 -1.66
C ILE A 110 5.03 13.64 -0.65
N PHE A 111 4.52 13.61 0.59
CA PHE A 111 4.76 12.54 1.55
C PHE A 111 3.45 11.77 1.77
N MET A 112 3.46 10.48 1.42
CA MET A 112 2.41 9.54 1.80
C MET A 112 2.70 8.94 3.19
N ALA A 113 1.99 9.42 4.20
CA ALA A 113 2.00 8.87 5.54
C ALA A 113 1.12 7.60 5.61
N CYS A 114 1.72 6.47 5.95
CA CYS A 114 1.08 5.17 5.81
C CYS A 114 0.68 4.56 7.16
N PHE A 115 -0.63 4.34 7.36
CA PHE A 115 -1.17 3.49 8.43
C PHE A 115 -1.34 2.02 8.01
N GLU A 116 -1.08 1.74 6.74
CA GLU A 116 -1.25 0.42 6.11
C GLU A 116 0.08 -0.36 6.07
N ASP A 117 0.54 -0.88 4.92
CA ASP A 117 1.59 -1.91 4.86
C ASP A 117 2.95 -1.54 5.45
N ALA A 118 3.26 -0.24 5.55
CA ALA A 118 4.50 0.24 6.16
C ALA A 118 4.40 0.43 7.69
N THR A 119 3.25 0.13 8.29
CA THR A 119 2.98 0.31 9.73
C THR A 119 2.37 -0.98 10.29
N SER A 120 2.99 -1.51 11.36
CA SER A 120 2.32 -2.53 12.17
C SER A 120 1.22 -1.85 12.98
N PRO A 121 -0.06 -2.24 12.86
CA PRO A 121 -1.18 -1.48 13.38
C PRO A 121 -1.41 -1.79 14.87
N THR A 122 -0.36 -1.74 15.69
CA THR A 122 -0.55 -1.73 17.15
C THR A 122 -1.41 -0.53 17.54
N TRP A 123 -2.14 -0.65 18.65
CA TRP A 123 -2.97 0.45 19.14
C TRP A 123 -2.16 1.75 19.26
N GLU A 124 -0.93 1.65 19.75
CA GLU A 124 -0.04 2.78 19.95
C GLU A 124 0.37 3.42 18.63
N ASN A 125 0.82 2.63 17.65
CA ASN A 125 1.22 3.15 16.36
C ASN A 125 0.09 3.88 15.63
N ILE A 126 -1.15 3.37 15.75
CA ILE A 126 -2.31 4.01 15.13
C ILE A 126 -2.63 5.34 15.82
N ILE A 127 -2.77 5.37 17.15
CA ILE A 127 -3.16 6.60 17.85
C ILE A 127 -2.03 7.63 17.87
N GLU A 128 -0.79 7.22 18.14
CA GLU A 128 0.37 8.12 18.08
C GLU A 128 0.58 8.65 16.67
N GLY A 129 0.37 7.82 15.64
CA GLY A 129 0.40 8.28 14.25
C GLY A 129 -0.58 9.43 14.01
N GLN A 130 -1.80 9.36 14.54
CA GLN A 130 -2.77 10.47 14.44
C GLN A 130 -2.28 11.74 15.16
N ILE A 131 -1.67 11.61 16.34
CA ILE A 131 -1.01 12.73 17.05
C ILE A 131 0.09 13.34 16.18
N HIS A 132 0.96 12.51 15.61
CA HIS A 132 2.09 12.94 14.80
C HIS A 132 1.61 13.72 13.56
N LEU A 133 0.59 13.21 12.87
CA LEU A 133 0.06 13.88 11.70
C LEU A 133 -0.66 15.19 12.05
N ARG A 134 -1.41 15.23 13.16
CA ARG A 134 -2.01 16.47 13.67
C ARG A 134 -0.96 17.53 13.98
N ASP A 135 0.11 17.14 14.68
CA ASP A 135 1.21 18.04 15.01
C ASP A 135 1.95 18.50 13.74
N ALA A 136 2.08 17.64 12.73
CA ALA A 136 2.68 17.98 11.45
C ALA A 136 1.85 19.01 10.68
N VAL A 137 0.53 18.83 10.60
CA VAL A 137 -0.41 19.78 9.99
C VAL A 137 -0.41 21.12 10.73
N ASN A 138 -0.28 21.10 12.06
CA ASN A 138 -0.14 22.30 12.89
C ASN A 138 1.25 22.93 12.85
N ARG A 139 2.22 22.29 12.18
CA ARG A 139 3.64 22.69 12.12
C ARG A 139 4.32 22.76 13.49
N THR A 140 3.83 21.98 14.45
CA THR A 140 4.37 21.89 15.83
C THR A 140 5.13 20.60 16.08
N ILE A 141 5.13 19.66 15.12
CA ILE A 141 5.85 18.39 15.26
C ILE A 141 7.36 18.61 15.45
N THR A 142 7.89 18.05 16.51
CA THR A 142 9.31 18.04 16.85
C THR A 142 9.70 16.69 17.42
N PHE A 143 10.97 16.32 17.28
CA PHE A 143 11.52 15.10 17.86
C PHE A 143 12.97 15.32 18.28
N THR A 144 13.34 14.87 19.49
CA THR A 144 14.72 14.90 19.96
C THR A 144 15.22 13.47 20.05
N GLY A 145 16.25 13.14 19.26
CA GLY A 145 16.84 11.81 19.25
C GLY A 145 17.63 11.50 20.52
N PRO A 146 17.97 10.22 20.78
CA PRO A 146 18.76 9.81 21.94
C PRO A 146 20.14 10.48 22.04
N ASN A 147 20.66 10.96 20.90
CA ASN A 147 21.92 11.70 20.81
C ASN A 147 21.75 13.22 21.02
N GLY A 148 20.58 13.69 21.42
CA GLY A 148 20.25 15.10 21.59
C GLY A 148 19.99 15.87 20.30
N LYS A 149 20.04 15.22 19.13
CA LYS A 149 19.76 15.90 17.85
C LYS A 149 18.26 16.19 17.73
N GLU A 150 17.94 17.46 17.53
CA GLU A 150 16.57 17.92 17.30
C GLU A 150 16.19 17.83 15.81
N TYR A 151 14.94 17.46 15.57
CA TYR A 151 14.29 17.38 14.27
C TYR A 151 13.02 18.22 14.31
N LYS A 152 12.83 19.09 13.30
CA LYS A 152 11.66 19.96 13.13
C LYS A 152 11.35 20.09 11.64
N LEU A 153 10.15 20.54 11.30
CA LEU A 153 9.81 20.83 9.91
C LEU A 153 10.64 21.99 9.35
N GLY A 154 11.02 21.87 8.08
CA GLY A 154 11.58 22.96 7.29
C GLY A 154 10.49 23.93 6.82
N ASP A 155 10.89 24.91 6.02
CA ASP A 155 9.99 25.99 5.57
C ASP A 155 8.95 25.48 4.57
N HIS A 156 9.38 24.61 3.65
CA HIS A 156 8.57 24.06 2.56
C HIS A 156 8.45 22.54 2.67
N PRO A 157 7.69 22.02 3.65
CA PRO A 157 7.46 20.58 3.75
C PRO A 157 6.68 20.06 2.53
N ALA A 158 6.89 18.79 2.19
CA ALA A 158 6.10 18.08 1.19
C ALA A 158 4.61 18.12 1.55
N VAL A 159 3.72 18.06 0.55
CA VAL A 159 2.28 17.94 0.77
C VAL A 159 1.99 16.57 1.40
N LEU A 160 1.16 16.57 2.44
CA LEU A 160 0.82 15.35 3.19
C LEU A 160 -0.39 14.65 2.55
N ILE A 161 -0.27 13.34 2.30
CA ILE A 161 -1.36 12.46 1.90
C ILE A 161 -1.37 11.25 2.84
N VAL A 162 -2.54 10.80 3.29
CA VAL A 162 -2.66 9.68 4.23
C VAL A 162 -3.13 8.40 3.56
N ARG A 163 -2.43 7.29 3.76
CA ARG A 163 -2.87 5.94 3.34
C ARG A 163 -3.49 5.20 4.53
N PRO A 164 -4.83 5.17 4.68
CA PRO A 164 -5.51 4.36 5.69
C PRO A 164 -5.33 2.86 5.40
N ARG A 165 -5.57 2.02 6.41
CA ARG A 165 -5.69 0.57 6.27
C ARG A 165 -6.74 0.17 5.23
N GLY A 166 -6.50 -0.93 4.50
CA GLY A 166 -7.44 -1.47 3.52
C GLY A 166 -8.71 -2.06 4.13
N TRP A 167 -9.77 -2.23 3.33
CA TRP A 167 -11.12 -2.58 3.80
C TRP A 167 -11.25 -3.87 4.64
N HIS A 168 -10.31 -4.79 4.46
CA HIS A 168 -10.28 -6.09 5.13
C HIS A 168 -9.78 -6.01 6.59
N LEU A 169 -9.14 -4.90 6.99
CA LEU A 169 -8.60 -4.72 8.33
C LEU A 169 -9.64 -4.09 9.26
N GLU A 170 -9.67 -4.58 10.50
CA GLU A 170 -10.48 -4.04 11.59
C GLU A 170 -9.59 -3.33 12.61
N GLU A 171 -10.17 -2.43 13.38
CA GLU A 171 -9.56 -1.85 14.58
C GLU A 171 -10.18 -2.51 15.80
N LYS A 172 -9.48 -3.51 16.37
CA LYS A 172 -10.02 -4.33 17.46
C LYS A 172 -10.17 -3.58 18.79
N HIS A 173 -9.53 -2.42 18.92
CA HIS A 173 -9.53 -1.61 20.14
C HIS A 173 -10.68 -0.59 20.22
N ILE A 174 -11.47 -0.45 19.15
CA ILE A 174 -12.64 0.42 19.11
C ILE A 174 -13.85 -0.42 18.70
N LEU A 175 -14.82 -0.51 19.58
CA LEU A 175 -16.02 -1.31 19.38
C LEU A 175 -17.24 -0.41 19.18
N VAL A 176 -17.99 -0.62 18.10
CA VAL A 176 -19.31 -0.01 17.89
C VAL A 176 -20.36 -1.11 18.02
N ASP A 177 -21.30 -0.92 18.94
CA ASP A 177 -22.34 -1.91 19.28
C ASP A 177 -21.74 -3.31 19.59
N GLY A 178 -20.57 -3.33 20.23
CA GLY A 178 -19.84 -4.53 20.64
C GLY A 178 -19.00 -5.22 19.56
N LYS A 179 -18.86 -4.63 18.36
CA LYS A 179 -18.08 -5.19 17.25
C LYS A 179 -16.92 -4.27 16.87
N PRO A 180 -15.74 -4.83 16.49
CA PRO A 180 -14.64 -4.04 15.95
C PRO A 180 -15.09 -3.15 14.78
N ILE A 181 -14.68 -1.88 14.82
CA ILE A 181 -14.89 -0.94 13.72
C ILE A 181 -13.92 -1.25 12.56
N SER A 182 -14.25 -0.80 11.35
CA SER A 182 -13.31 -0.82 10.23
C SER A 182 -12.03 -0.03 10.51
N GLY A 183 -10.86 -0.63 10.29
CA GLY A 183 -9.56 0.07 10.38
C GLY A 183 -9.48 1.22 9.38
N SER A 184 -9.98 1.02 8.16
CA SER A 184 -10.10 2.06 7.13
C SER A 184 -10.88 3.30 7.60
N LEU A 185 -12.02 3.10 8.27
CA LEU A 185 -12.87 4.20 8.75
C LEU A 185 -12.27 4.89 9.97
N THR A 186 -11.57 4.16 10.84
CA THR A 186 -10.81 4.73 11.96
C THR A 186 -9.71 5.65 11.46
N ASP A 187 -8.85 5.16 10.57
CA ASP A 187 -7.68 5.91 10.09
C ASP A 187 -8.10 7.16 9.29
N PHE A 188 -9.05 6.98 8.37
CA PHE A 188 -9.66 8.09 7.62
C PHE A 188 -10.35 9.07 8.57
N GLY A 189 -11.20 8.55 9.46
CA GLY A 189 -12.09 9.36 10.28
C GLY A 189 -11.33 10.25 11.24
N LEU A 190 -10.33 9.70 11.95
CA LEU A 190 -9.50 10.46 12.87
C LEU A 190 -8.66 11.51 12.13
N TYR A 191 -7.98 11.14 11.05
CA TYR A 191 -7.17 12.11 10.30
C TYR A 191 -8.03 13.24 9.73
N PHE A 192 -9.14 12.88 9.08
CA PHE A 192 -10.06 13.87 8.51
C PHE A 192 -10.62 14.80 9.57
N PHE A 193 -11.15 14.26 10.67
CA PHE A 193 -11.82 15.03 11.72
C PHE A 193 -10.89 16.07 12.34
N HIS A 194 -9.66 15.68 12.66
CA HIS A 194 -8.69 16.56 13.32
C HIS A 194 -8.04 17.58 12.39
N ASN A 195 -7.92 17.28 11.10
CA ASN A 195 -7.04 18.04 10.21
C ASN A 195 -7.76 18.79 9.08
N ALA A 196 -8.95 18.36 8.64
CA ALA A 196 -9.55 18.87 7.41
C ALA A 196 -9.72 20.40 7.38
N ARG A 197 -10.22 21.00 8.46
CA ARG A 197 -10.36 22.47 8.53
C ARG A 197 -9.00 23.18 8.49
N ARG A 198 -8.03 22.68 9.26
CA ARG A 198 -6.70 23.27 9.35
C ARG A 198 -5.93 23.17 8.03
N LEU A 199 -6.08 22.05 7.32
CA LEU A 199 -5.52 21.86 5.98
C LEU A 199 -6.06 22.91 5.00
N LEU A 200 -7.38 23.14 5.02
CA LEU A 200 -8.01 24.16 4.17
C LEU A 200 -7.58 25.59 4.53
N GLU A 201 -7.46 25.92 5.82
CA GLU A 201 -6.92 27.21 6.28
C GLU A 201 -5.48 27.44 5.80
N ASN A 202 -4.70 26.37 5.69
CA ASN A 202 -3.32 26.39 5.20
C ASN A 202 -3.21 26.37 3.66
N GLY A 203 -4.33 26.38 2.92
CA GLY A 203 -4.35 26.37 1.46
C GLY A 203 -4.09 25.00 0.82
N THR A 204 -4.21 23.92 1.58
CA THR A 204 -4.13 22.53 1.12
C THR A 204 -5.45 21.81 1.40
N GLY A 205 -5.49 20.47 1.43
CA GLY A 205 -6.73 19.72 1.64
C GLY A 205 -6.54 18.34 2.29
N PRO A 206 -7.64 17.71 2.75
CA PRO A 206 -7.64 16.36 3.29
C PRO A 206 -7.46 15.34 2.16
N TYR A 207 -6.22 14.86 2.00
CA TYR A 207 -5.82 13.98 0.90
C TYR A 207 -5.54 12.55 1.34
N PHE A 208 -5.94 11.59 0.52
CA PHE A 208 -5.84 10.15 0.83
C PHE A 208 -5.23 9.31 -0.29
N TYR A 209 -4.63 8.19 0.11
CA TYR A 209 -4.25 7.09 -0.77
C TYR A 209 -5.06 5.84 -0.42
N LEU A 210 -5.78 5.25 -1.35
CA LEU A 210 -6.73 4.16 -1.07
C LEU A 210 -6.16 2.82 -1.55
N PRO A 211 -5.80 1.90 -0.64
CA PRO A 211 -5.12 0.65 -0.99
C PRO A 211 -6.09 -0.49 -1.28
N LYS A 212 -5.57 -1.50 -2.01
CA LYS A 212 -6.10 -2.86 -2.13
C LYS A 212 -7.60 -2.98 -2.46
N MET A 213 -8.14 -2.04 -3.23
CA MET A 213 -9.51 -2.16 -3.74
C MET A 213 -9.59 -3.25 -4.81
N GLU A 214 -10.70 -3.98 -4.84
CA GLU A 214 -10.94 -5.05 -5.82
C GLU A 214 -12.12 -4.78 -6.77
N SER A 215 -12.86 -3.68 -6.59
CA SER A 215 -13.94 -3.28 -7.51
C SER A 215 -14.29 -1.80 -7.43
N HIS A 216 -14.93 -1.27 -8.47
CA HIS A 216 -15.51 0.08 -8.49
C HIS A 216 -16.58 0.28 -7.41
N LEU A 217 -17.25 -0.78 -6.96
CA LEU A 217 -18.24 -0.70 -5.87
C LEU A 217 -17.59 -0.32 -4.52
N GLU A 218 -16.31 -0.67 -4.33
CA GLU A 218 -15.52 -0.22 -3.17
C GLU A 218 -15.08 1.22 -3.31
N ALA A 219 -14.81 1.69 -4.53
CA ALA A 219 -14.59 3.10 -4.83
C ALA A 219 -15.85 3.92 -4.55
N ARG A 220 -17.03 3.39 -4.88
CA ARG A 220 -18.33 3.99 -4.52
C ARG A 220 -18.51 4.11 -3.02
N LEU A 221 -18.18 3.07 -2.25
CA LEU A 221 -18.23 3.13 -0.78
C LEU A 221 -17.35 4.27 -0.24
N TRP A 222 -16.12 4.42 -0.74
CA TRP A 222 -15.26 5.56 -0.37
C TRP A 222 -15.88 6.90 -0.73
N ASN A 223 -16.47 7.02 -1.94
CA ASN A 223 -17.14 8.24 -2.35
C ASN A 223 -18.29 8.61 -1.40
N ASP A 224 -19.10 7.64 -0.98
CA ASP A 224 -20.20 7.87 -0.04
C ASP A 224 -19.69 8.29 1.35
N VAL A 225 -18.61 7.65 1.82
CA VAL A 225 -17.90 8.04 3.05
C VAL A 225 -17.41 9.49 2.96
N PHE A 226 -16.80 9.90 1.85
CA PHE A 226 -16.30 11.26 1.65
C PHE A 226 -17.43 12.29 1.59
N ILE A 227 -18.53 11.99 0.90
CA ILE A 227 -19.72 12.85 0.86
C ILE A 227 -20.27 13.05 2.27
N PHE A 228 -20.41 11.97 3.03
CA PHE A 228 -20.89 12.04 4.41
C PHE A 228 -19.96 12.87 5.29
N ALA A 229 -18.65 12.62 5.25
CA ALA A 229 -17.66 13.31 6.06
C ALA A 229 -17.63 14.83 5.78
N GLN A 230 -17.63 15.21 4.49
CA GLN A 230 -17.67 16.62 4.09
C GLN A 230 -18.95 17.31 4.57
N LYS A 231 -20.10 16.64 4.45
CA LYS A 231 -21.38 17.13 4.97
C LYS A 231 -21.35 17.27 6.49
N TYR A 232 -20.78 16.29 7.20
CA TYR A 232 -20.75 16.24 8.66
C TYR A 232 -20.04 17.45 9.26
N ILE A 233 -18.87 17.83 8.71
CA ILE A 233 -18.12 19.01 9.17
C ILE A 233 -18.44 20.29 8.37
N GLY A 234 -19.35 20.23 7.40
CA GLY A 234 -19.79 21.39 6.62
C GLY A 234 -18.73 21.98 5.69
N ILE A 235 -17.97 21.14 4.98
CA ILE A 235 -17.06 21.56 3.90
C ILE A 235 -17.62 21.16 2.51
N PRO A 236 -17.22 21.82 1.42
CA PRO A 236 -17.75 21.54 0.08
C PRO A 236 -17.50 20.10 -0.39
N LYS A 237 -18.39 19.57 -1.25
CA LYS A 237 -18.17 18.30 -1.96
C LYS A 237 -16.97 18.43 -2.91
N GLY A 238 -16.16 17.38 -3.02
CA GLY A 238 -14.94 17.38 -3.84
C GLY A 238 -13.73 18.02 -3.16
N THR A 239 -13.84 18.38 -1.87
CA THR A 239 -12.72 18.91 -1.07
C THR A 239 -11.74 17.81 -0.69
N ILE A 240 -12.25 16.64 -0.32
CA ILE A 240 -11.42 15.44 -0.15
C ILE A 240 -10.90 15.01 -1.52
N LYS A 241 -9.59 14.72 -1.61
CA LYS A 241 -8.98 14.12 -2.79
C LYS A 241 -8.31 12.79 -2.47
N ALA A 242 -8.43 11.82 -3.36
CA ALA A 242 -7.99 10.45 -3.16
C ALA A 242 -7.28 9.91 -4.40
N THR A 243 -6.06 9.42 -4.22
CA THR A 243 -5.34 8.64 -5.23
C THR A 243 -5.57 7.15 -4.95
N VAL A 244 -5.91 6.36 -5.95
CA VAL A 244 -6.22 4.93 -5.77
C VAL A 244 -5.04 4.07 -6.22
N LEU A 245 -4.61 3.12 -5.41
CA LEU A 245 -3.62 2.12 -5.83
C LEU A 245 -4.34 1.04 -6.64
N ILE A 246 -4.00 0.90 -7.93
CA ILE A 246 -4.47 -0.23 -8.74
C ILE A 246 -3.53 -1.40 -8.50
N GLU A 247 -3.52 -1.92 -7.29
CA GLU A 247 -2.57 -2.95 -6.84
C GLU A 247 -3.25 -4.31 -6.64
N THR A 248 -4.43 -4.49 -7.21
CA THR A 248 -5.09 -5.79 -7.31
C THR A 248 -5.36 -6.12 -8.77
N ILE A 249 -5.25 -7.40 -9.13
CA ILE A 249 -5.52 -7.83 -10.51
C ILE A 249 -6.96 -7.52 -10.92
N MET A 250 -7.90 -7.54 -9.98
CA MET A 250 -9.31 -7.22 -10.23
C MET A 250 -9.49 -5.73 -10.59
N ALA A 251 -8.84 -4.82 -9.86
CA ALA A 251 -8.95 -3.39 -10.11
C ALA A 251 -8.37 -2.96 -11.48
N ALA A 252 -7.46 -3.74 -12.06
CA ALA A 252 -6.95 -3.45 -13.41
C ALA A 252 -8.02 -3.55 -14.51
N PHE A 253 -9.11 -4.28 -14.27
CA PHE A 253 -10.25 -4.41 -15.19
C PHE A 253 -11.35 -3.37 -14.95
N GLU A 254 -11.22 -2.57 -13.89
CA GLU A 254 -12.25 -1.62 -13.44
C GLU A 254 -11.68 -0.22 -13.18
N MET A 255 -10.50 0.11 -13.75
CA MET A 255 -9.81 1.38 -13.50
C MET A 255 -10.68 2.60 -13.84
N ASP A 256 -11.42 2.53 -14.94
CA ASP A 256 -12.24 3.64 -15.44
C ASP A 256 -13.51 3.82 -14.60
N GLU A 257 -14.14 2.72 -14.21
CA GLU A 257 -15.27 2.69 -13.29
C GLU A 257 -14.85 3.19 -11.89
N ILE A 258 -13.68 2.81 -11.40
CA ILE A 258 -13.11 3.34 -10.14
C ILE A 258 -12.97 4.86 -10.21
N LEU A 259 -12.40 5.38 -11.32
CA LEU A 259 -12.29 6.83 -11.52
C LEU A 259 -13.66 7.50 -11.61
N TYR A 260 -14.64 6.84 -12.24
CA TYR A 260 -16.00 7.36 -12.39
C TYR A 260 -16.72 7.48 -11.04
N GLU A 261 -16.67 6.43 -10.22
CA GLU A 261 -17.29 6.40 -8.88
C GLU A 261 -16.67 7.44 -7.94
N LEU A 262 -15.38 7.74 -8.11
CA LEU A 262 -14.65 8.74 -7.34
C LEU A 262 -14.50 10.08 -8.07
N LYS A 263 -15.18 10.34 -9.19
CA LYS A 263 -14.82 11.44 -10.12
C LYS A 263 -14.69 12.82 -9.47
N GLU A 264 -15.46 13.10 -8.41
CA GLU A 264 -15.39 14.39 -7.71
C GLU A 264 -14.25 14.46 -6.67
N HIS A 265 -13.86 13.31 -6.14
CA HIS A 265 -12.84 13.15 -5.11
C HIS A 265 -11.55 12.52 -5.64
N SER A 266 -11.43 12.24 -6.94
CA SER A 266 -10.26 11.57 -7.50
C SER A 266 -9.08 12.53 -7.61
N ALA A 267 -7.90 11.99 -7.32
CA ALA A 267 -6.60 12.52 -7.67
C ALA A 267 -5.75 11.45 -8.38
N GLY A 268 -6.39 10.63 -9.22
CA GLY A 268 -5.71 9.67 -10.08
C GLY A 268 -5.45 8.29 -9.49
N LEU A 269 -4.61 7.54 -10.18
CA LEU A 269 -4.30 6.15 -9.89
C LEU A 269 -2.78 5.96 -9.70
N ASN A 270 -2.39 4.90 -9.00
CA ASN A 270 -0.99 4.50 -8.81
C ASN A 270 -0.75 3.06 -9.31
N CYS A 271 0.43 2.83 -9.89
CA CYS A 271 0.93 1.51 -10.23
C CYS A 271 1.79 0.89 -9.11
N GLY A 272 1.42 -0.30 -8.64
CA GLY A 272 2.17 -1.11 -7.67
C GLY A 272 2.83 -2.34 -8.30
N ARG A 273 3.82 -2.93 -7.63
CA ARG A 273 4.46 -4.18 -8.07
C ARG A 273 4.11 -5.37 -7.17
N TRP A 274 4.49 -5.32 -5.89
CA TRP A 274 4.38 -6.49 -5.01
C TRP A 274 2.93 -6.88 -4.72
N ASP A 275 2.09 -5.95 -4.30
CA ASP A 275 0.66 -6.23 -4.09
C ASP A 275 -0.04 -6.71 -5.36
N TYR A 276 0.30 -6.15 -6.52
CA TYR A 276 -0.30 -6.54 -7.79
C TYR A 276 0.03 -7.98 -8.17
N ILE A 277 1.30 -8.38 -8.07
CA ILE A 277 1.73 -9.76 -8.36
C ILE A 277 1.19 -10.73 -7.29
N PHE A 278 1.16 -10.30 -6.02
CA PHE A 278 0.53 -11.05 -4.94
C PHE A 278 -0.95 -11.30 -5.26
N SER A 279 -1.69 -10.26 -5.66
CA SER A 279 -3.10 -10.35 -6.04
C SER A 279 -3.32 -11.22 -7.27
N TYR A 280 -2.45 -11.13 -8.27
CA TYR A 280 -2.46 -11.98 -9.46
C TYR A 280 -2.37 -13.46 -9.08
N ILE A 281 -1.38 -13.84 -8.26
CA ILE A 281 -1.25 -15.22 -7.78
C ILE A 281 -2.45 -15.58 -6.93
N LYS A 282 -2.83 -14.74 -5.96
CA LYS A 282 -3.97 -14.95 -5.06
C LYS A 282 -5.22 -15.31 -5.86
N LYS A 283 -5.63 -14.51 -6.84
CA LYS A 283 -6.88 -14.77 -7.59
C LYS A 283 -6.77 -15.95 -8.54
N LEU A 284 -5.61 -16.19 -9.15
CA LEU A 284 -5.45 -17.21 -10.21
C LEU A 284 -4.90 -18.55 -9.71
N ARG A 285 -4.59 -18.67 -8.41
CA ARG A 285 -3.91 -19.81 -7.75
C ARG A 285 -4.45 -21.22 -8.02
N THR A 286 -5.71 -21.35 -8.42
CA THR A 286 -6.34 -22.66 -8.66
C THR A 286 -6.29 -23.09 -10.13
N ASN A 287 -5.94 -22.18 -11.03
CA ASN A 287 -5.90 -22.48 -12.45
C ASN A 287 -4.48 -22.88 -12.87
N PRO A 288 -4.27 -24.10 -13.40
CA PRO A 288 -2.95 -24.67 -13.69
C PRO A 288 -2.20 -24.01 -14.85
N GLN A 289 -2.83 -23.05 -15.53
CA GLN A 289 -2.17 -22.24 -16.56
C GLN A 289 -1.29 -21.15 -15.94
N PHE A 290 -1.64 -20.66 -14.76
CA PHE A 290 -1.01 -19.49 -14.14
C PHE A 290 0.04 -19.93 -13.14
N ILE A 291 1.28 -19.55 -13.40
CA ILE A 291 2.40 -19.69 -12.46
C ILE A 291 3.37 -18.55 -12.69
N THR A 292 3.99 -18.07 -11.62
CA THR A 292 5.01 -17.01 -11.70
C THR A 292 6.40 -17.59 -11.45
N PRO A 293 7.45 -17.07 -12.13
CA PRO A 293 8.83 -17.35 -11.78
C PRO A 293 9.22 -16.63 -10.48
N ASP A 294 10.49 -16.66 -10.10
CA ASP A 294 11.02 -15.84 -9.00
C ASP A 294 10.51 -14.39 -9.09
N ARG A 295 9.99 -13.82 -7.99
CA ARG A 295 9.40 -12.46 -7.99
C ARG A 295 10.34 -11.37 -8.49
N SER A 296 11.66 -11.56 -8.33
CA SER A 296 12.68 -10.64 -8.81
C SER A 296 12.66 -10.50 -10.34
N LEU A 297 12.31 -11.57 -11.08
CA LEU A 297 12.19 -11.61 -12.53
C LEU A 297 10.88 -11.00 -13.05
N VAL A 298 9.85 -10.92 -12.21
CA VAL A 298 8.55 -10.31 -12.56
C VAL A 298 8.65 -8.78 -12.43
N THR A 299 9.43 -8.16 -13.32
CA THR A 299 9.69 -6.70 -13.36
C THR A 299 8.54 -5.93 -14.03
N MET A 300 8.57 -4.59 -13.97
CA MET A 300 7.55 -3.76 -14.64
C MET A 300 7.58 -3.84 -16.17
N THR A 301 8.59 -4.48 -16.77
CA THR A 301 8.72 -4.62 -18.23
C THR A 301 8.21 -5.97 -18.76
N VAL A 302 7.87 -6.93 -17.90
CA VAL A 302 7.24 -8.18 -18.37
C VAL A 302 5.86 -7.89 -18.96
N PRO A 303 5.36 -8.69 -19.92
CA PRO A 303 4.21 -8.31 -20.76
C PRO A 303 2.97 -7.83 -19.99
N PHE A 304 2.51 -8.58 -18.98
CA PHE A 304 1.29 -8.21 -18.26
C PHE A 304 1.45 -6.99 -17.36
N MET A 305 2.63 -6.81 -16.73
CA MET A 305 2.94 -5.60 -15.94
C MET A 305 3.06 -4.36 -16.84
N ARG A 306 3.60 -4.55 -18.06
CA ARG A 306 3.71 -3.51 -19.06
C ARG A 306 2.32 -3.08 -19.56
N ALA A 307 1.47 -4.04 -19.89
CA ALA A 307 0.09 -3.77 -20.30
C ALA A 307 -0.69 -3.05 -19.20
N TYR A 308 -0.54 -3.51 -17.96
CA TYR A 308 -1.10 -2.86 -16.77
C TYR A 308 -0.68 -1.39 -16.64
N SER A 309 0.63 -1.10 -16.64
CA SER A 309 1.15 0.26 -16.48
C SER A 309 0.66 1.20 -17.60
N LEU A 310 0.74 0.76 -18.85
CA LEU A 310 0.30 1.58 -20.00
C LEU A 310 -1.23 1.79 -19.99
N LEU A 311 -2.01 0.79 -19.59
CA LEU A 311 -3.46 0.92 -19.44
C LEU A 311 -3.82 1.91 -18.32
N THR A 312 -3.11 1.88 -17.19
CA THR A 312 -3.31 2.86 -16.11
C THR A 312 -3.05 4.28 -16.60
N ILE A 313 -1.92 4.52 -17.28
CA ILE A 313 -1.59 5.85 -17.85
C ILE A 313 -2.69 6.30 -18.80
N LYS A 314 -3.07 5.45 -19.77
CA LYS A 314 -4.12 5.76 -20.73
C LYS A 314 -5.43 6.13 -20.05
N THR A 315 -5.86 5.30 -19.10
CA THR A 315 -7.14 5.47 -18.40
C THR A 315 -7.14 6.77 -17.60
N CYS A 316 -6.09 7.03 -16.82
CA CYS A 316 -5.92 8.28 -16.07
C CYS A 316 -5.96 9.51 -16.98
N HIS A 317 -5.13 9.54 -18.02
CA HIS A 317 -4.99 10.70 -18.90
C HIS A 317 -6.25 10.98 -19.71
N ARG A 318 -6.97 9.94 -20.15
CA ARG A 318 -8.31 10.09 -20.77
C ARG A 318 -9.31 10.81 -19.85
N ARG A 319 -9.15 10.68 -18.53
CA ARG A 319 -10.04 11.27 -17.52
C ARG A 319 -9.48 12.53 -16.85
N ASN A 320 -8.40 13.11 -17.39
CA ASN A 320 -7.66 14.22 -16.79
C ASN A 320 -7.18 13.96 -15.35
N ALA A 321 -6.83 12.71 -15.04
CA ALA A 321 -6.30 12.30 -13.75
C ALA A 321 -4.81 11.94 -13.88
N PRO A 322 -4.00 12.06 -12.81
CA PRO A 322 -2.61 11.66 -12.84
C PRO A 322 -2.46 10.13 -12.73
N ALA A 323 -1.40 9.60 -13.33
CA ALA A 323 -0.95 8.21 -13.21
C ALA A 323 0.42 8.16 -12.54
N ILE A 324 0.47 7.71 -11.28
CA ILE A 324 1.71 7.63 -10.49
C ILE A 324 2.39 6.27 -10.71
N GLY A 325 3.69 6.28 -10.97
CA GLY A 325 4.54 5.11 -11.13
C GLY A 325 4.91 4.42 -9.82
N GLY A 326 5.69 3.33 -9.91
CA GLY A 326 5.94 2.42 -8.81
C GLY A 326 7.05 2.83 -7.85
N MET A 327 7.30 1.95 -6.86
CA MET A 327 8.28 2.15 -5.79
C MET A 327 9.74 1.88 -6.22
N ALA A 328 10.66 2.77 -5.83
CA ALA A 328 12.08 2.45 -5.65
C ALA A 328 12.42 2.36 -4.16
N ALA A 329 12.66 1.13 -3.67
CA ALA A 329 12.81 0.82 -2.25
C ALA A 329 14.27 0.76 -1.76
N GLN A 330 15.25 1.08 -2.61
CA GLN A 330 16.67 0.94 -2.27
C GLN A 330 17.09 1.87 -1.12
N ILE A 331 17.82 1.31 -0.16
CA ILE A 331 18.43 2.04 0.95
C ILE A 331 19.91 2.23 0.61
N PRO A 332 20.43 3.48 0.59
CA PRO A 332 21.84 3.72 0.42
C PRO A 332 22.68 2.97 1.47
N VAL A 333 23.65 2.20 0.99
CA VAL A 333 24.59 1.44 1.82
C VAL A 333 25.61 2.41 2.41
N LYS A 334 25.73 2.40 3.74
CA LYS A 334 26.68 3.24 4.46
C LYS A 334 28.11 2.87 4.07
N ASP A 335 28.94 3.87 3.80
CA ASP A 335 30.36 3.73 3.50
C ASP A 335 30.68 2.87 2.25
N ASP A 336 29.73 2.69 1.33
CA ASP A 336 29.92 1.95 0.06
C ASP A 336 29.41 2.74 -1.16
N PRO A 337 30.19 3.73 -1.65
CA PRO A 337 29.79 4.57 -2.78
C PRO A 337 29.57 3.79 -4.09
N ALA A 338 30.31 2.71 -4.30
CA ALA A 338 30.23 1.92 -5.54
C ALA A 338 28.90 1.17 -5.64
N LYS A 339 28.45 0.52 -4.55
CA LYS A 339 27.11 -0.10 -4.52
C LYS A 339 25.99 0.93 -4.64
N ASN A 340 26.16 2.10 -4.02
CA ASN A 340 25.18 3.17 -4.13
C ASN A 340 25.02 3.68 -5.56
N GLU A 341 26.13 3.86 -6.28
CA GLU A 341 26.08 4.28 -7.69
C GLU A 341 25.39 3.23 -8.56
N GLU A 342 25.70 1.94 -8.39
CA GLU A 342 25.01 0.86 -9.12
C GLU A 342 23.50 0.85 -8.83
N ALA A 343 23.10 0.99 -7.56
CA ALA A 343 21.70 1.06 -7.17
C ALA A 343 21.01 2.30 -7.76
N PHE A 344 21.64 3.47 -7.69
CA PHE A 344 21.11 4.72 -8.24
C PHE A 344 20.97 4.68 -9.76
N GLN A 345 21.88 4.03 -10.47
CA GLN A 345 21.75 3.83 -11.92
C GLN A 345 20.53 2.99 -12.28
N LYS A 346 20.26 1.91 -11.54
CA LYS A 346 19.05 1.09 -11.73
C LYS A 346 17.79 1.91 -11.46
N VAL A 347 17.76 2.64 -10.35
CA VAL A 347 16.64 3.54 -10.01
C VAL A 347 16.43 4.58 -11.12
N ARG A 348 17.50 5.25 -11.58
CA ARG A 348 17.41 6.25 -12.65
C ARG A 348 16.84 5.65 -13.94
N ALA A 349 17.34 4.49 -14.38
CA ALA A 349 16.84 3.83 -15.58
C ALA A 349 15.36 3.45 -15.47
N ASP A 350 14.94 2.95 -14.31
CA ASP A 350 13.53 2.64 -14.02
C ASP A 350 12.65 3.89 -14.04
N LYS A 351 13.10 5.01 -13.44
CA LYS A 351 12.32 6.25 -13.35
C LYS A 351 12.25 7.00 -14.66
N GLU A 352 13.33 6.99 -15.44
CA GLU A 352 13.29 7.52 -16.80
C GLU A 352 12.34 6.71 -17.70
N ARG A 353 12.26 5.38 -17.55
CA ARG A 353 11.27 4.58 -18.28
C ARG A 353 9.84 5.01 -17.92
N GLU A 354 9.52 5.08 -16.62
CA GLU A 354 8.20 5.50 -16.15
C GLU A 354 7.78 6.87 -16.70
N ALA A 355 8.69 7.86 -16.63
CA ALA A 355 8.44 9.20 -17.17
C ALA A 355 8.33 9.22 -18.71
N ARG A 356 9.10 8.39 -19.42
CA ARG A 356 8.97 8.25 -20.89
C ARG A 356 7.62 7.65 -21.26
N ASP A 357 7.14 6.66 -20.51
CA ASP A 357 5.84 6.02 -20.75
C ASP A 357 4.67 7.00 -20.56
N GLY A 358 4.78 7.95 -19.65
CA GLY A 358 3.72 8.93 -19.40
C GLY A 358 3.26 9.01 -17.94
N HIS A 359 3.97 8.38 -17.00
CA HIS A 359 3.65 8.59 -15.59
C HIS A 359 3.88 10.06 -15.19
N ASP A 360 2.99 10.58 -14.35
CA ASP A 360 3.02 11.97 -13.82
C ASP A 360 3.88 12.12 -12.56
N GLY A 361 4.33 10.99 -12.01
CA GLY A 361 5.22 10.94 -10.87
C GLY A 361 5.62 9.52 -10.50
N THR A 362 6.41 9.37 -9.44
CA THR A 362 6.93 8.08 -8.98
C THR A 362 7.08 8.03 -7.46
N TRP A 363 7.20 6.82 -6.91
CA TRP A 363 7.50 6.58 -5.51
C TRP A 363 8.97 6.26 -5.19
N VAL A 364 9.40 6.70 -4.01
CA VAL A 364 10.65 6.30 -3.34
C VAL A 364 10.39 6.00 -1.86
N ALA A 365 11.15 5.08 -1.26
CA ALA A 365 11.03 4.73 0.17
C ALA A 365 12.08 5.41 1.07
N HIS A 366 13.08 6.07 0.48
CA HIS A 366 14.20 6.65 1.23
C HIS A 366 14.54 8.06 0.73
N PRO A 367 14.77 9.07 1.62
CA PRO A 367 15.08 10.44 1.20
C PRO A 367 16.28 10.56 0.27
N GLY A 368 17.27 9.69 0.41
CA GLY A 368 18.45 9.65 -0.46
C GLY A 368 18.17 9.34 -1.94
N LEU A 369 17.00 8.79 -2.26
CA LEU A 369 16.58 8.51 -3.64
C LEU A 369 15.78 9.67 -4.27
N VAL A 370 15.30 10.62 -3.47
CA VAL A 370 14.49 11.75 -3.95
C VAL A 370 15.24 12.55 -5.03
N PRO A 371 16.53 12.93 -4.86
CA PRO A 371 17.25 13.67 -5.91
C PRO A 371 17.39 12.89 -7.23
N VAL A 372 17.61 11.57 -7.15
CA VAL A 372 17.78 10.71 -8.34
C VAL A 372 16.47 10.61 -9.12
N ALA A 373 15.35 10.40 -8.42
CA ALA A 373 14.03 10.36 -9.04
C ALA A 373 13.63 11.72 -9.62
N LEU A 374 13.90 12.82 -8.90
CA LEU A 374 13.65 14.18 -9.37
C LEU A 374 14.44 14.48 -10.64
N GLU A 375 15.73 14.11 -10.70
CA GLU A 375 16.56 14.30 -11.89
C GLU A 375 15.96 13.59 -13.11
N ALA A 376 15.57 12.31 -12.95
CA ALA A 376 14.96 11.53 -14.03
C ALA A 376 13.65 12.15 -14.53
N PHE A 377 12.74 12.53 -13.62
CA PHE A 377 11.46 13.15 -13.99
C PHE A 377 11.64 14.56 -14.53
N ASN A 378 12.50 15.41 -13.96
CA ASN A 378 12.73 16.77 -14.48
C ASN A 378 13.25 16.75 -15.92
N LYS A 379 14.05 15.73 -16.27
CA LYS A 379 14.59 15.56 -17.62
C LYS A 379 13.52 15.10 -18.62
N GLU A 380 12.74 14.09 -18.27
CA GLU A 380 11.76 13.46 -19.18
C GLU A 380 10.36 14.12 -19.12
N MET A 381 10.10 14.92 -18.08
CA MET A 381 8.85 15.64 -17.77
C MET A 381 9.17 17.08 -17.30
N PRO A 382 9.43 18.01 -18.24
CA PRO A 382 9.71 19.41 -17.89
C PRO A 382 8.49 20.15 -17.32
N GLU A 383 7.29 19.77 -17.74
CA GLU A 383 6.02 20.29 -17.24
C GLU A 383 5.70 19.77 -15.81
N PRO A 384 4.73 20.36 -15.09
CA PRO A 384 4.29 19.85 -13.79
C PRO A 384 3.81 18.39 -13.81
N ASN A 385 3.20 17.97 -14.92
CA ASN A 385 2.67 16.62 -15.16
C ASN A 385 2.58 16.34 -16.69
N GLN A 386 2.14 15.15 -17.08
CA GLN A 386 1.99 14.71 -18.48
C GLN A 386 0.56 14.29 -18.84
N ILE A 387 -0.44 14.70 -18.06
CA ILE A 387 -1.87 14.36 -18.24
C ILE A 387 -2.34 14.63 -19.67
N HIS A 388 -1.86 15.70 -20.30
CA HIS A 388 -2.23 16.10 -21.65
C HIS A 388 -1.25 15.65 -22.75
N SER A 389 -0.29 14.77 -22.43
CA SER A 389 0.77 14.37 -23.36
C SER A 389 0.28 13.50 -24.52
N GLY A 390 -0.82 12.77 -24.33
CA GLY A 390 -1.39 11.87 -25.34
C GLY A 390 -0.58 10.61 -25.63
N LYS A 391 0.57 10.39 -24.96
CA LYS A 391 1.54 9.32 -25.26
C LYS A 391 0.94 7.91 -25.37
N GLN A 392 -0.08 7.62 -24.56
CA GLN A 392 -0.70 6.29 -24.47
C GLN A 392 -2.12 6.22 -25.02
N MET A 393 -2.58 7.24 -25.76
CA MET A 393 -3.98 7.24 -26.25
C MET A 393 -4.26 6.15 -27.28
N ASP A 394 -3.27 5.79 -28.10
CA ASP A 394 -3.37 4.73 -29.11
C ASP A 394 -3.11 3.33 -28.54
N PHE A 395 -2.66 3.21 -27.28
CA PHE A 395 -2.42 1.92 -26.65
C PHE A 395 -3.73 1.19 -26.37
N THR A 396 -3.78 -0.12 -26.57
CA THR A 396 -4.92 -0.96 -26.18
C THR A 396 -4.41 -2.20 -25.47
N ALA A 397 -5.07 -2.59 -24.38
CA ALA A 397 -4.83 -3.84 -23.69
C ALA A 397 -6.10 -4.70 -23.72
N THR A 398 -5.93 -5.98 -24.01
CA THR A 398 -6.96 -6.99 -23.85
C THR A 398 -6.93 -7.59 -22.45
N ALA A 399 -7.94 -8.38 -22.10
CA ALA A 399 -7.91 -9.14 -20.85
C ALA A 399 -6.75 -10.15 -20.82
N ASP A 400 -6.44 -10.77 -21.97
CA ASP A 400 -5.33 -11.71 -22.09
C ASP A 400 -3.97 -11.04 -21.87
N ASP A 401 -3.79 -9.79 -22.31
CA ASP A 401 -2.57 -9.03 -22.06
C ASP A 401 -2.35 -8.81 -20.55
N LEU A 402 -3.41 -8.44 -19.82
CA LEU A 402 -3.35 -8.23 -18.36
C LEU A 402 -3.17 -9.54 -17.57
N LEU A 403 -3.57 -10.68 -18.16
CA LEU A 403 -3.45 -12.00 -17.55
C LEU A 403 -2.21 -12.77 -18.01
N ALA A 404 -1.44 -12.27 -18.97
CA ALA A 404 -0.32 -12.98 -19.58
C ALA A 404 0.67 -13.53 -18.55
N VAL A 405 1.01 -14.82 -18.67
CA VAL A 405 1.87 -15.52 -17.70
C VAL A 405 3.32 -15.07 -17.87
N PRO A 406 3.96 -14.48 -16.84
CA PRO A 406 5.35 -14.06 -16.93
C PRO A 406 6.28 -15.27 -17.09
N GLN A 407 7.28 -15.12 -17.96
CA GLN A 407 8.30 -16.16 -18.20
C GLN A 407 9.49 -15.98 -17.25
N GLY A 408 10.14 -17.09 -16.90
CA GLY A 408 11.33 -17.11 -16.07
C GLY A 408 11.47 -18.42 -15.31
N GLU A 409 12.49 -18.49 -14.46
CA GLU A 409 12.82 -19.68 -13.68
C GLU A 409 12.34 -19.56 -12.24
N ILE A 410 12.09 -20.71 -11.62
CA ILE A 410 11.95 -20.84 -10.16
C ILE A 410 13.28 -21.38 -9.66
N THR A 411 13.91 -20.68 -8.71
CA THR A 411 15.24 -21.06 -8.23
C THR A 411 15.26 -21.32 -6.73
N GLU A 412 16.20 -22.14 -6.26
CA GLU A 412 16.41 -22.31 -4.82
C GLU A 412 16.78 -20.96 -4.15
N LYS A 413 17.51 -20.10 -4.87
CA LYS A 413 17.81 -18.74 -4.42
C LYS A 413 16.53 -17.93 -4.18
N GLY A 414 15.57 -18.00 -5.11
CA GLY A 414 14.26 -17.35 -4.95
C GLY A 414 13.48 -17.87 -3.73
N ILE A 415 13.54 -19.18 -3.46
CA ILE A 415 12.96 -19.78 -2.24
C ILE A 415 13.63 -19.21 -0.98
N ARG A 416 14.96 -19.21 -0.93
CA ARG A 416 15.75 -18.68 0.19
C ARG A 416 15.43 -17.22 0.46
N GLU A 417 15.41 -16.39 -0.59
CA GLU A 417 15.08 -14.96 -0.49
C GLU A 417 13.66 -14.73 0.04
N ASN A 418 12.68 -15.52 -0.39
CA ASN A 418 11.30 -15.43 0.09
C ASN A 418 11.20 -15.81 1.58
N ILE A 419 11.87 -16.88 2.01
CA ILE A 419 11.90 -17.30 3.42
C ILE A 419 12.60 -16.23 4.28
N TYR A 420 13.80 -15.79 3.84
CA TYR A 420 14.63 -14.84 4.56
C TYR A 420 13.93 -13.49 4.76
N ALA A 421 13.31 -12.95 3.71
CA ALA A 421 12.59 -11.69 3.79
C ALA A 421 11.26 -11.84 4.56
N GLY A 422 10.48 -12.89 4.28
CA GLY A 422 9.17 -13.11 4.90
C GLY A 422 9.24 -13.25 6.42
N ILE A 423 10.16 -14.07 6.94
CA ILE A 423 10.28 -14.31 8.39
C ILE A 423 10.79 -13.07 9.12
N GLN A 424 11.84 -12.40 8.60
CA GLN A 424 12.37 -11.19 9.25
C GLN A 424 11.36 -10.04 9.21
N TYR A 425 10.60 -9.90 8.12
CA TYR A 425 9.55 -8.90 8.05
C TYR A 425 8.48 -9.15 9.13
N ILE A 426 7.97 -10.39 9.22
CA ILE A 426 6.95 -10.74 10.23
C ILE A 426 7.48 -10.53 11.65
N GLU A 427 8.73 -10.90 11.93
CA GLU A 427 9.34 -10.66 13.26
C GLU A 427 9.34 -9.17 13.61
N SER A 428 9.74 -8.30 12.68
CA SER A 428 9.76 -6.86 12.90
C SER A 428 8.35 -6.29 13.06
N TRP A 429 7.42 -6.78 12.23
CA TRP A 429 6.02 -6.37 12.25
C TRP A 429 5.35 -6.71 13.58
N LEU A 430 5.60 -7.91 14.11
CA LEU A 430 5.14 -8.33 15.44
C LEU A 430 5.76 -7.49 16.57
N ARG A 431 6.88 -6.80 16.32
CA ARG A 431 7.49 -5.85 17.26
C ARG A 431 7.06 -4.41 17.04
N GLY A 432 5.99 -4.20 16.27
CA GLY A 432 5.43 -2.87 16.01
C GLY A 432 6.14 -2.11 14.88
N ARG A 433 6.92 -2.75 14.02
CA ARG A 433 7.64 -2.09 12.91
C ARG A 433 7.23 -2.66 11.56
N GLY A 434 6.48 -1.88 10.78
CA GLY A 434 5.99 -2.29 9.45
C GLY A 434 6.85 -1.84 8.26
N ALA A 435 7.84 -0.97 8.49
CA ALA A 435 8.81 -0.53 7.48
C ALA A 435 10.19 -1.02 7.90
N VAL A 436 10.73 -2.00 7.17
CA VAL A 436 11.84 -2.82 7.66
C VAL A 436 13.00 -2.83 6.65
N PRO A 437 14.21 -2.42 7.04
CA PRO A 437 15.38 -2.55 6.18
C PRO A 437 15.82 -4.03 6.12
N ILE A 438 15.60 -4.69 4.98
CA ILE A 438 16.03 -6.08 4.73
C ILE A 438 16.87 -6.08 3.46
N SER A 439 18.10 -6.59 3.52
CA SER A 439 19.02 -6.65 2.37
C SER A 439 19.17 -5.32 1.60
N ASN A 440 19.19 -4.20 2.33
CA ASN A 440 19.25 -2.82 1.81
C ASN A 440 18.03 -2.39 0.96
N LEU A 441 16.89 -3.03 1.17
CA LEU A 441 15.59 -2.60 0.67
C LEU A 441 14.72 -2.21 1.87
N MET A 442 13.93 -1.14 1.72
CA MET A 442 12.89 -0.79 2.68
C MET A 442 11.65 -1.61 2.34
N GLU A 443 11.45 -2.70 3.08
CA GLU A 443 10.36 -3.65 2.86
C GLU A 443 9.13 -3.30 3.69
N ASP A 444 7.96 -3.58 3.12
CA ASP A 444 6.64 -3.46 3.74
C ASP A 444 5.88 -4.81 3.65
N ALA A 445 4.60 -4.84 4.07
CA ALA A 445 3.86 -6.09 4.19
C ALA A 445 3.67 -6.80 2.85
N ALA A 446 3.55 -6.05 1.75
CA ALA A 446 3.45 -6.61 0.40
C ALA A 446 4.65 -7.50 0.04
N THR A 447 5.85 -7.21 0.55
CA THR A 447 7.04 -8.07 0.35
C THR A 447 6.87 -9.43 1.04
N ALA A 448 6.37 -9.46 2.26
CA ALA A 448 6.10 -10.72 2.97
C ALA A 448 4.93 -11.47 2.33
N GLU A 449 3.91 -10.76 1.84
CA GLU A 449 2.77 -11.36 1.13
C GLU A 449 3.20 -12.08 -0.15
N ILE A 450 3.94 -11.40 -1.05
CA ILE A 450 4.41 -12.06 -2.27
C ILE A 450 5.34 -13.23 -1.94
N SER A 451 6.19 -13.09 -0.91
CA SER A 451 7.13 -14.13 -0.50
C SER A 451 6.42 -15.41 -0.06
N ARG A 452 5.48 -15.34 0.89
CA ARG A 452 4.72 -16.53 1.32
C ARG A 452 3.82 -17.07 0.22
N THR A 453 3.29 -16.19 -0.63
CA THR A 453 2.34 -16.55 -1.70
C THR A 453 3.01 -17.34 -2.80
N GLN A 454 4.23 -16.97 -3.20
CA GLN A 454 5.02 -17.75 -4.16
C GLN A 454 5.34 -19.14 -3.63
N LEU A 455 5.79 -19.24 -2.37
CA LEU A 455 6.10 -20.53 -1.74
C LEU A 455 4.86 -21.42 -1.67
N TRP A 456 3.74 -20.89 -1.17
CA TRP A 456 2.46 -21.60 -1.10
C TRP A 456 2.04 -22.12 -2.49
N HIS A 457 2.18 -21.28 -3.51
CA HIS A 457 1.76 -21.61 -4.87
C HIS A 457 2.67 -22.64 -5.52
N TRP A 458 3.99 -22.49 -5.42
CA TRP A 458 4.93 -23.44 -6.00
C TRP A 458 4.85 -24.83 -5.37
N ILE A 459 4.59 -24.93 -4.06
CA ILE A 459 4.36 -26.22 -3.40
C ILE A 459 3.19 -26.97 -4.06
N ARG A 460 2.10 -26.26 -4.35
CA ARG A 460 0.83 -26.84 -4.82
C ARG A 460 0.72 -26.96 -6.33
N HIS A 461 1.39 -26.11 -7.08
CA HIS A 461 1.25 -26.05 -8.53
C HIS A 461 2.10 -27.15 -9.21
N PRO A 462 1.57 -27.95 -10.16
CA PRO A 462 2.34 -29.01 -10.83
C PRO A 462 3.66 -28.55 -11.46
N LYS A 463 3.67 -27.31 -11.99
CA LYS A 463 4.87 -26.66 -12.57
C LYS A 463 5.77 -25.93 -11.57
N GLY A 464 5.49 -26.00 -10.27
CA GLY A 464 6.37 -25.45 -9.23
C GLY A 464 7.62 -26.31 -9.07
N VAL A 465 8.51 -26.28 -10.06
CA VAL A 465 9.72 -27.09 -10.19
C VAL A 465 10.89 -26.13 -10.36
N LEU A 466 11.96 -26.37 -9.60
CA LEU A 466 13.18 -25.60 -9.70
C LEU A 466 13.87 -25.79 -11.05
N GLN A 467 14.72 -24.85 -11.44
CA GLN A 467 15.57 -24.94 -12.63
C GLN A 467 16.41 -26.24 -12.70
N ASP A 468 16.73 -26.84 -11.55
CA ASP A 468 17.49 -28.10 -11.45
C ASP A 468 16.60 -29.37 -11.48
N GLY A 469 15.29 -29.22 -11.69
CA GLY A 469 14.34 -30.31 -11.81
C GLY A 469 13.70 -30.78 -10.50
N ARG A 470 14.13 -30.28 -9.34
CA ARG A 470 13.48 -30.61 -8.06
C ARG A 470 12.09 -29.98 -7.97
N LYS A 471 11.09 -30.77 -7.60
CA LYS A 471 9.76 -30.27 -7.25
C LYS A 471 9.86 -29.45 -5.95
N VAL A 472 9.22 -28.29 -5.91
CA VAL A 472 9.05 -27.54 -4.66
C VAL A 472 8.03 -28.29 -3.80
N THR A 473 8.45 -28.77 -2.64
CA THR A 473 7.61 -29.50 -1.67
C THR A 473 7.73 -28.89 -0.27
N ILE A 474 6.89 -29.33 0.66
CA ILE A 474 6.98 -28.93 2.07
C ILE A 474 8.33 -29.36 2.66
N GLU A 475 8.84 -30.54 2.31
CA GLU A 475 10.12 -31.04 2.80
C GLU A 475 11.29 -30.16 2.34
N LEU A 476 11.30 -29.75 1.07
CA LEU A 476 12.31 -28.85 0.54
C LEU A 476 12.23 -27.47 1.23
N TYR A 477 11.02 -26.96 1.43
CA TYR A 477 10.78 -25.72 2.16
C TYR A 477 11.31 -25.80 3.60
N GLU A 478 11.00 -26.87 4.34
CA GLU A 478 11.48 -27.08 5.72
C GLU A 478 13.01 -27.11 5.80
N GLN A 479 13.65 -27.82 4.88
CA GLN A 479 15.10 -27.90 4.82
C GLN A 479 15.71 -26.51 4.62
N ILE A 480 15.26 -25.79 3.59
CA ILE A 480 15.79 -24.46 3.28
C ILE A 480 15.49 -23.47 4.41
N LYS A 481 14.30 -23.55 5.02
CA LYS A 481 13.93 -22.70 6.15
C LYS A 481 14.87 -22.89 7.33
N ALA A 482 15.22 -24.12 7.70
CA ALA A 482 16.16 -24.38 8.79
C ALA A 482 17.54 -23.75 8.50
N GLU A 483 18.01 -23.85 7.25
CA GLU A 483 19.28 -23.25 6.83
C GLU A 483 19.25 -21.72 6.85
N GLU A 484 18.17 -21.09 6.37
CA GLU A 484 18.02 -19.64 6.42
C GLU A 484 17.84 -19.11 7.84
N LEU A 485 17.21 -19.85 8.76
CA LEU A 485 17.13 -19.48 10.18
C LEU A 485 18.51 -19.48 10.84
N GLU A 486 19.34 -20.50 10.56
CA GLU A 486 20.72 -20.53 11.05
C GLU A 486 21.58 -19.42 10.43
N ARG A 487 21.29 -19.01 9.19
CA ARG A 487 21.89 -17.81 8.60
C ARG A 487 21.45 -16.53 9.33
N ILE A 488 20.16 -16.30 9.52
CA ILE A 488 19.63 -15.13 10.23
C ILE A 488 20.24 -15.04 11.63
N ARG A 489 20.24 -16.15 12.37
CA ARG A 489 20.82 -16.27 13.72
C ARG A 489 22.30 -15.88 13.76
N ARG A 490 23.09 -16.27 12.76
CA ARG A 490 24.50 -15.86 12.63
C ARG A 490 24.67 -14.38 12.29
N GLU A 491 23.81 -13.83 11.43
CA GLU A 491 23.89 -12.43 10.98
C GLU A 491 23.50 -11.44 12.09
N ILE A 492 22.42 -11.71 12.82
CA ILE A 492 21.93 -10.79 13.88
C ILE A 492 22.51 -11.10 15.27
N GLY A 493 23.06 -12.30 15.46
CA GLY A 493 23.60 -12.77 16.72
C GLY A 493 22.57 -13.44 17.64
N GLU A 494 23.07 -14.36 18.48
CA GLU A 494 22.25 -15.21 19.36
C GLU A 494 21.34 -14.45 20.31
N GLU A 495 21.87 -13.38 20.92
CA GLU A 495 21.15 -12.58 21.91
C GLU A 495 19.96 -11.85 21.28
N TYR A 496 20.18 -11.20 20.12
CA TYR A 496 19.12 -10.52 19.39
C TYR A 496 18.07 -11.49 18.85
N TYR A 497 18.50 -12.66 18.37
CA TYR A 497 17.57 -13.70 17.92
C TYR A 497 16.66 -14.18 19.05
N ARG A 498 17.20 -14.45 20.24
CA ARG A 498 16.42 -14.88 21.42
C ARG A 498 15.53 -13.79 21.99
N ALA A 499 15.96 -12.53 21.92
CA ALA A 499 15.17 -11.39 22.39
C ALA A 499 14.09 -10.93 21.38
N GLY A 500 14.17 -11.41 20.13
CA GLY A 500 13.18 -11.15 19.09
C GLY A 500 11.94 -12.04 19.18
N ARG A 501 11.00 -11.83 18.25
CA ARG A 501 9.77 -12.66 18.13
C ARG A 501 9.88 -13.72 17.03
N PHE A 502 11.07 -14.28 16.83
CA PHE A 502 11.33 -15.21 15.71
C PHE A 502 10.52 -16.50 15.78
N GLU A 503 10.27 -17.04 16.98
CA GLU A 503 9.46 -18.26 17.14
C GLU A 503 8.03 -18.06 16.61
N GLU A 504 7.39 -16.96 17.02
CA GLU A 504 6.04 -16.59 16.56
C GLU A 504 6.03 -16.25 15.07
N ALA A 505 7.06 -15.54 14.58
CA ALA A 505 7.19 -15.21 13.16
C ALA A 505 7.32 -16.46 12.28
N VAL A 506 8.14 -17.43 12.71
CA VAL A 506 8.30 -18.71 12.01
C VAL A 506 7.01 -19.52 12.05
N ALA A 507 6.36 -19.61 13.20
CA ALA A 507 5.09 -20.33 13.34
C ALA A 507 4.00 -19.74 12.41
N LEU A 508 3.90 -18.40 12.35
CA LEU A 508 2.96 -17.73 11.47
C LEU A 508 3.32 -17.91 9.99
N PHE A 509 4.60 -17.76 9.62
CA PHE A 509 5.04 -17.93 8.23
C PHE A 509 4.80 -19.37 7.75
N ASP A 510 5.12 -20.36 8.59
CA ASP A 510 4.82 -21.77 8.34
C ASP A 510 3.34 -22.01 8.11
N ARG A 511 2.48 -21.46 8.96
CA ARG A 511 1.02 -21.54 8.81
C ARG A 511 0.59 -21.04 7.43
N LEU A 512 1.06 -19.86 7.04
CA LEU A 512 0.71 -19.20 5.79
C LEU A 512 1.20 -19.93 4.53
N VAL A 513 2.31 -20.67 4.63
CA VAL A 513 2.89 -21.45 3.51
C VAL A 513 2.30 -22.87 3.42
N LYS A 514 2.10 -23.52 4.58
CA LYS A 514 1.74 -24.94 4.67
C LYS A 514 0.25 -25.21 4.62
N GLU A 515 -0.61 -24.32 5.10
CA GLU A 515 -2.06 -24.56 5.09
C GLU A 515 -2.61 -24.69 3.66
N ASP A 516 -3.51 -25.65 3.44
CA ASP A 516 -4.11 -25.90 2.13
C ASP A 516 -5.07 -24.83 1.67
N GLU A 517 -5.74 -24.17 2.62
CA GLU A 517 -6.53 -23.00 2.32
C GLU A 517 -5.62 -21.77 2.26
N PHE A 518 -5.70 -21.02 1.16
CA PHE A 518 -4.96 -19.78 1.03
C PHE A 518 -5.58 -18.69 1.92
N ILE A 519 -4.91 -18.35 3.02
CA ILE A 519 -5.27 -17.19 3.84
C ILE A 519 -5.11 -15.92 3.01
N GLU A 520 -6.12 -15.05 2.99
CA GLU A 520 -6.16 -13.91 2.07
C GLU A 520 -5.01 -12.94 2.31
N PHE A 521 -4.80 -12.52 3.56
CA PHE A 521 -3.74 -11.60 3.96
C PHE A 521 -3.05 -12.11 5.23
N LEU A 522 -1.72 -12.04 5.29
CA LEU A 522 -0.89 -12.39 6.45
C LEU A 522 -1.22 -11.51 7.65
N THR A 523 -1.63 -10.27 7.42
CA THR A 523 -1.90 -9.28 8.46
C THR A 523 -3.10 -9.68 9.32
N LEU A 524 -4.05 -10.46 8.79
CA LEU A 524 -5.21 -10.92 9.56
C LEU A 524 -4.81 -11.83 10.73
N PRO A 525 -4.16 -13.00 10.53
CA PRO A 525 -3.68 -13.81 11.64
C PRO A 525 -2.54 -13.14 12.42
N ALA A 526 -1.73 -12.28 11.81
CA ALA A 526 -0.68 -11.55 12.52
C ALA A 526 -1.26 -10.55 13.53
N TYR A 527 -2.37 -9.88 13.20
CA TYR A 527 -3.00 -8.87 14.05
C TYR A 527 -3.53 -9.44 15.38
N GLU A 528 -3.93 -10.72 15.38
CA GLU A 528 -4.30 -11.45 16.59
C GLU A 528 -3.12 -11.65 17.56
N LEU A 529 -1.88 -11.58 17.06
CA LEU A 529 -0.65 -11.71 17.85
C LEU A 529 -0.11 -10.34 18.35
N LEU A 530 -0.74 -9.23 17.94
CA LEU A 530 -0.45 -7.92 18.51
C LEU A 530 -1.23 -7.74 19.82
N GLY A 531 -0.63 -7.03 20.77
CA GLY A 531 -1.23 -6.69 22.06
C GLY A 531 -2.47 -5.82 21.95
#